data_AF-A0A7T4QUQ7-F1
#
_entry.id   AF-A0A7T4QUQ7-F1
#
_cell.length_a   1.000
_cell.length_b   1.000
_cell.length_c   1.000
_cell.angle_alpha   90.00
_cell.angle_beta   90.00
_cell.angle_gamma   90.00
#
_symmetry.space_group_name_H-M   'P 1'
#
loop_
_entity.id
_entity.type
_entity.pdbx_description
1 polymer ?
#
loop_
_entity_poly.entity_id
_entity_poly.type
_entity_poly.pdbx_seq_one_letter_code
_entity_poly.pdbx_strand_id
1 'polypeptide(L)'
;MRIINKNFSLFSRNYILIILAVLVTLYGLFLASTFYLQVYSIGILVLLIPCLEIRSHQVVMQLFFIFFICMMISSISVFDRLPYKLLLVSQPFWKALQYGIALALGLCSLAYLLFYKNTNLIKICCIQFPIMIITCTWYIRMILILNNCQHIPNAKSVHIPAVVIQKCPACCDIHELWFSFHLDGKDHHVSMDVNPRLHERSKEGDTLILQVHPGTYGWPWYHKDIKRRYK
;
A
#
# COMPACT_ATOMS: atom_id res chain seq x y z
N MET A 1 -46.60 -30.82 -10.17
CA MET A 1 -46.15 -29.46 -9.82
C MET A 1 -45.13 -29.61 -8.68
N ARG A 2 -43.83 -29.57 -8.96
CA ARG A 2 -42.78 -29.75 -7.94
C ARG A 2 -42.65 -28.46 -7.13
N ILE A 3 -42.99 -28.54 -5.84
CA ILE A 3 -42.68 -27.50 -4.85
C ILE A 3 -41.16 -27.55 -4.66
N ILE A 4 -40.44 -26.72 -5.42
CA ILE A 4 -39.01 -26.50 -5.19
C ILE A 4 -38.91 -25.75 -3.86
N ASN A 5 -38.30 -26.42 -2.89
CA ASN A 5 -38.04 -25.92 -1.55
C ASN A 5 -37.26 -24.59 -1.63
N LYS A 6 -37.90 -23.47 -1.28
CA LYS A 6 -37.37 -22.09 -1.35
C LYS A 6 -36.21 -21.80 -0.38
N ASN A 7 -35.67 -22.81 0.30
CA ASN A 7 -34.61 -22.66 1.30
C ASN A 7 -33.19 -22.82 0.73
N PHE A 8 -33.03 -23.12 -0.57
CA PHE A 8 -31.72 -23.29 -1.22
C PHE A 8 -31.12 -21.99 -1.81
N SER A 9 -31.72 -20.82 -1.54
CA SER A 9 -31.19 -19.52 -1.99
C SER A 9 -30.25 -18.87 -0.94
N LEU A 10 -29.47 -19.66 -0.21
CA LEU A 10 -28.61 -19.16 0.88
C LEU A 10 -27.28 -18.52 0.40
N PHE A 11 -26.89 -18.72 -0.86
CA PHE A 11 -25.74 -18.03 -1.44
C PHE A 11 -26.15 -16.68 -2.04
N SER A 12 -26.12 -15.64 -1.21
CA SER A 12 -26.13 -14.27 -1.74
C SER A 12 -24.81 -13.99 -2.46
N ARG A 13 -24.85 -13.19 -3.53
CA ARG A 13 -23.67 -12.76 -4.28
C ARG A 13 -22.54 -12.23 -3.39
N ASN A 14 -22.90 -11.53 -2.31
CA ASN A 14 -21.92 -11.00 -1.37
C ASN A 14 -21.11 -12.10 -0.68
N TYR A 15 -21.70 -13.27 -0.36
CA TYR A 15 -20.94 -14.38 0.22
C TYR A 15 -19.86 -14.91 -0.74
N ILE A 16 -20.19 -15.05 -2.02
CA ILE A 16 -19.22 -15.47 -3.05
C ILE A 16 -18.09 -14.45 -3.15
N LEU A 17 -18.42 -13.15 -3.18
CA LEU A 17 -17.43 -12.08 -3.23
C LEU A 17 -16.54 -12.05 -1.98
N ILE A 18 -17.09 -12.31 -0.79
CA ILE A 18 -16.28 -12.41 0.43
C ILE A 18 -15.36 -13.61 0.41
N ILE A 19 -15.84 -14.78 -0.03
CA ILE A 19 -14.98 -15.96 -0.18
C ILE A 19 -13.82 -15.66 -1.13
N LEU A 20 -14.11 -15.03 -2.28
CA LEU A 20 -13.07 -14.58 -3.22
C LEU A 20 -12.11 -13.58 -2.57
N ALA A 21 -12.62 -12.60 -1.82
CA ALA A 21 -11.79 -11.61 -1.14
C ALA A 21 -10.85 -12.26 -0.10
N VAL A 22 -11.36 -13.21 0.68
CA VAL A 22 -10.57 -13.98 1.66
C VAL A 22 -9.51 -14.81 0.94
N LEU A 23 -9.86 -15.53 -0.13
CA LEU A 23 -8.90 -16.33 -0.90
C LEU A 23 -7.80 -15.46 -1.51
N VAL A 24 -8.15 -14.32 -2.09
CA VAL A 24 -7.19 -13.35 -2.64
C VAL A 24 -6.28 -12.79 -1.54
N THR A 25 -6.83 -12.51 -0.36
CA THR A 25 -6.05 -12.05 0.79
C THR A 25 -5.08 -13.11 1.27
N LEU A 26 -5.52 -14.36 1.42
CA LEU A 26 -4.67 -15.49 1.80
C LEU A 26 -3.56 -15.72 0.76
N TYR A 27 -3.89 -15.63 -0.53
CA TYR A 27 -2.90 -15.67 -1.60
C TYR A 27 -1.86 -14.56 -1.44
N GLY A 28 -2.29 -13.30 -1.28
CA GLY A 28 -1.38 -12.17 -1.09
C GLY A 28 -0.51 -12.29 0.15
N LEU A 29 -1.03 -12.83 1.25
CA LEU A 29 -0.33 -12.97 2.51
C LEU A 29 0.68 -14.12 2.53
N PHE A 30 0.34 -15.27 1.95
CA PHE A 30 1.11 -16.50 2.18
C PHE A 30 1.72 -17.10 0.91
N LEU A 31 1.12 -16.87 -0.26
CA LEU A 31 1.53 -17.53 -1.51
C LEU A 31 2.22 -16.59 -2.50
N ALA A 32 1.92 -15.29 -2.45
CA ALA A 32 2.52 -14.31 -3.33
C ALA A 32 4.01 -14.12 -3.01
N SER A 33 4.85 -14.77 -3.82
CA SER A 33 6.30 -14.83 -3.66
C SER A 33 7.03 -13.53 -3.99
N THR A 34 6.38 -12.61 -4.71
CA THR A 34 6.97 -11.36 -5.18
C THR A 34 6.10 -10.16 -4.84
N PHE A 35 6.75 -9.01 -4.68
CA PHE A 35 6.08 -7.76 -4.32
C PHE A 35 4.98 -7.34 -5.33
N TYR A 36 5.21 -7.51 -6.64
CA TYR A 36 4.21 -7.15 -7.65
C TYR A 36 2.95 -8.04 -7.56
N LEU A 37 3.08 -9.33 -7.26
CA LEU A 37 1.93 -10.24 -7.08
C LEU A 37 1.08 -9.82 -5.88
N GLN A 38 1.73 -9.37 -4.81
CA GLN A 38 1.03 -8.85 -3.63
C GLN A 38 0.27 -7.57 -3.97
N VAL A 39 0.89 -6.62 -4.69
CA VAL A 39 0.19 -5.40 -5.15
C VAL A 39 -1.00 -5.74 -6.05
N TYR A 40 -0.85 -6.68 -6.99
CA TYR A 40 -1.96 -7.10 -7.87
C TYR A 40 -3.11 -7.79 -7.12
N SER A 41 -2.83 -8.53 -6.05
CA SER A 41 -3.90 -9.09 -5.21
C SER A 41 -4.79 -8.00 -4.58
N ILE A 42 -4.20 -6.87 -4.14
CA ILE A 42 -4.97 -5.70 -3.70
C ILE A 42 -5.80 -5.13 -4.85
N GLY A 43 -5.24 -5.07 -6.06
CA GLY A 43 -5.97 -4.64 -7.25
C GLY A 43 -7.22 -5.49 -7.52
N ILE A 44 -7.12 -6.81 -7.39
CA ILE A 44 -8.28 -7.71 -7.52
C ILE A 44 -9.34 -7.35 -6.47
N LEU A 45 -8.94 -7.15 -5.22
CA LEU A 45 -9.88 -6.73 -4.18
C LEU A 45 -10.57 -5.39 -4.55
N VAL A 46 -9.82 -4.36 -4.97
CA VAL A 46 -10.40 -3.08 -5.41
C VAL A 46 -11.48 -3.28 -6.50
N LEU A 47 -11.26 -4.20 -7.44
CA LEU A 47 -12.22 -4.51 -8.50
C LEU A 47 -13.48 -5.24 -8.00
N LEU A 48 -13.43 -5.91 -6.84
CA LEU A 48 -14.59 -6.56 -6.24
C LEU A 48 -15.52 -5.57 -5.52
N ILE A 49 -15.01 -4.41 -5.09
CA ILE A 49 -15.79 -3.39 -4.37
C ILE A 49 -17.07 -2.98 -5.10
N PRO A 50 -17.06 -2.61 -6.40
CA PRO A 50 -18.29 -2.20 -7.10
C PRO A 50 -19.31 -3.33 -7.23
N CYS A 51 -18.92 -4.59 -7.06
CA CYS A 51 -19.83 -5.74 -7.11
C CYS A 51 -20.50 -6.04 -5.76
N LEU A 52 -20.01 -5.46 -4.67
CA LEU A 52 -20.60 -5.61 -3.33
C LEU A 52 -21.91 -4.83 -3.26
N GLU A 53 -22.98 -5.54 -2.92
CA GLU A 53 -24.30 -4.94 -2.90
C GLU A 53 -24.68 -4.44 -1.50
N ILE A 54 -25.00 -3.16 -1.36
CA ILE A 54 -25.40 -2.52 -0.10
C ILE A 54 -26.91 -2.34 -0.05
N ARG A 55 -27.65 -3.44 0.18
CA ARG A 55 -29.12 -3.42 0.29
C ARG A 55 -29.65 -2.94 1.65
N SER A 56 -28.94 -3.24 2.74
CA SER A 56 -29.32 -3.17 4.18
C SER A 56 -29.90 -4.46 4.76
N HIS A 57 -29.06 -5.13 5.56
CA HIS A 57 -29.31 -6.06 6.64
C HIS A 57 -27.98 -6.16 7.40
N GLN A 58 -28.01 -6.32 8.73
CA GLN A 58 -26.81 -6.36 9.60
C GLN A 58 -25.71 -7.29 9.07
N VAL A 59 -26.10 -8.42 8.47
CA VAL A 59 -25.21 -9.41 7.84
C VAL A 59 -24.46 -8.85 6.63
N VAL A 60 -25.09 -8.01 5.80
CA VAL A 60 -24.43 -7.37 4.66
C VAL A 60 -23.36 -6.38 5.12
N MET A 61 -23.61 -5.67 6.23
CA MET A 61 -22.61 -4.79 6.85
C MET A 61 -21.45 -5.58 7.45
N GLN A 62 -21.71 -6.74 8.06
CA GLN A 62 -20.66 -7.65 8.55
C GLN A 62 -19.79 -8.17 7.40
N LEU A 63 -20.39 -8.61 6.28
CA LEU A 63 -19.66 -9.05 5.10
C LEU A 63 -18.80 -7.92 4.52
N PHE A 64 -19.35 -6.72 4.46
CA PHE A 64 -18.61 -5.54 4.03
C PHE A 64 -17.43 -5.21 4.97
N PHE A 65 -17.62 -5.36 6.28
CA PHE A 65 -16.55 -5.18 7.27
C PHE A 65 -15.44 -6.23 7.09
N ILE A 66 -15.78 -7.50 6.84
CA ILE A 66 -14.80 -8.56 6.53
C ILE A 66 -14.01 -8.19 5.27
N PHE A 67 -14.68 -7.70 4.24
CA PHE A 67 -14.03 -7.23 3.02
C PHE A 67 -13.05 -6.08 3.31
N PHE A 68 -13.46 -5.12 4.14
CA PHE A 68 -12.62 -4.01 4.55
C PHE A 68 -11.38 -4.47 5.34
N ILE A 69 -11.55 -5.45 6.24
CA ILE A 69 -10.44 -6.08 6.95
C ILE A 69 -9.47 -6.75 5.96
N CYS A 70 -9.98 -7.50 4.99
CA CYS A 70 -9.17 -8.13 3.93
C CYS A 70 -8.30 -7.10 3.19
N MET A 71 -8.89 -5.96 2.85
CA MET A 71 -8.18 -4.83 2.24
C MET A 71 -7.10 -4.25 3.15
N MET A 72 -7.42 -4.01 4.42
CA MET A 72 -6.47 -3.41 5.37
C MET A 72 -5.31 -4.35 5.69
N ILE A 73 -5.58 -5.63 5.92
CA ILE A 73 -4.53 -6.63 6.19
C ILE A 73 -3.61 -6.76 4.97
N SER A 74 -4.17 -6.87 3.76
CA SER A 74 -3.37 -6.93 2.53
C SER A 74 -2.52 -5.66 2.36
N SER A 75 -3.09 -4.49 2.65
CA SER A 75 -2.42 -3.20 2.58
C SER A 75 -1.25 -3.08 3.55
N ILE A 76 -1.45 -3.47 4.82
CA ILE A 76 -0.43 -3.46 5.87
C ILE A 76 0.68 -4.46 5.53
N SER A 77 0.33 -5.68 5.10
CA SER A 77 1.32 -6.70 4.73
C SER A 77 2.22 -6.25 3.59
N VAL A 78 1.64 -5.60 2.56
CA VAL A 78 2.42 -5.06 1.44
C VAL A 78 3.39 -4.00 1.93
N PHE A 79 2.95 -3.09 2.81
CA PHE A 79 3.81 -2.03 3.34
C PHE A 79 4.94 -2.57 4.22
N ASP A 80 4.67 -3.56 5.07
CA ASP A 80 5.69 -4.14 5.95
C ASP A 80 6.76 -4.91 5.16
N ARG A 81 6.33 -5.63 4.12
CA ARG A 81 7.21 -6.45 3.26
C ARG A 81 7.87 -5.68 2.13
N LEU A 82 7.69 -4.36 2.04
CA LEU A 82 8.39 -3.52 1.06
C LEU A 82 9.91 -3.72 1.23
N PRO A 83 10.61 -4.26 0.20
CA PRO A 83 12.06 -4.48 0.29
C PRO A 83 12.86 -3.17 0.17
N TYR A 84 12.17 -2.06 -0.02
CA TYR A 84 12.73 -0.73 -0.20
C TYR A 84 11.87 0.33 0.48
N LYS A 85 12.49 1.45 0.83
CA LYS A 85 11.81 2.64 1.33
C LYS A 85 12.11 3.80 0.39
N LEU A 86 11.08 4.57 0.05
CA LEU A 86 11.25 5.89 -0.53
C LEU A 86 11.82 6.82 0.54
N LEU A 87 12.67 7.75 0.15
CA LEU A 87 12.97 8.91 1.01
C LEU A 87 11.63 9.59 1.36
N LEU A 88 11.41 9.97 2.63
CA LEU A 88 10.12 10.47 3.14
C LEU A 88 9.51 11.58 2.26
N VAL A 89 10.37 12.44 1.70
CA VAL A 89 10.04 13.55 0.78
C VAL A 89 9.32 13.07 -0.49
N SER A 90 9.57 11.84 -0.90
CA SER A 90 9.13 11.29 -2.19
C SER A 90 7.90 10.39 -2.09
N GLN A 91 7.19 10.39 -0.96
CA GLN A 91 5.95 9.63 -0.79
C GLN A 91 4.86 10.21 -1.72
N PRO A 92 4.30 9.42 -2.66
CA PRO A 92 3.46 9.97 -3.71
C PRO A 92 2.00 10.12 -3.29
N PHE A 93 1.72 10.64 -2.09
CA PHE A 93 0.37 10.67 -1.52
C PHE A 93 -0.60 11.49 -2.38
N TRP A 94 -0.25 12.74 -2.70
CA TRP A 94 -1.15 13.62 -3.48
C TRP A 94 -1.41 13.11 -4.89
N LYS A 95 -0.37 12.61 -5.57
CA LYS A 95 -0.54 11.96 -6.88
C LYS A 95 -1.43 10.72 -6.75
N ALA A 96 -1.21 9.90 -5.73
CA ALA A 96 -2.03 8.71 -5.49
C ALA A 96 -3.49 9.05 -5.20
N LEU A 97 -3.75 10.12 -4.45
CA LEU A 97 -5.11 10.59 -4.17
C LEU A 97 -5.81 11.07 -5.45
N GLN A 98 -5.13 11.84 -6.29
CA GLN A 98 -5.68 12.33 -7.55
C GLN A 98 -6.12 11.19 -8.47
N TYR A 99 -5.23 10.23 -8.74
CA TYR A 99 -5.55 9.06 -9.55
C TYR A 99 -6.51 8.10 -8.83
N GLY A 100 -6.43 8.00 -7.50
CA GLY A 100 -7.31 7.19 -6.67
C GLY A 100 -8.76 7.67 -6.73
N ILE A 101 -9.00 8.98 -6.69
CA ILE A 101 -10.33 9.58 -6.88
C ILE A 101 -10.86 9.26 -8.28
N ALA A 102 -10.05 9.41 -9.33
CA ALA A 102 -10.47 9.09 -10.70
C ALA A 102 -10.87 7.60 -10.85
N LEU A 103 -10.07 6.69 -10.28
CA LEU A 103 -10.39 5.26 -10.27
C LEU A 103 -11.66 4.96 -9.46
N ALA A 104 -11.80 5.57 -8.28
CA ALA A 104 -12.98 5.41 -7.43
C ALA A 104 -14.26 5.89 -8.13
N LEU A 105 -14.20 7.02 -8.85
CA LEU A 105 -15.32 7.52 -9.64
C LEU A 105 -15.72 6.52 -10.74
N GLY A 106 -14.76 6.00 -11.51
CA GLY A 106 -15.02 5.01 -12.55
C GLY A 106 -15.66 3.73 -11.99
N LEU A 107 -15.15 3.23 -10.86
CA LEU A 107 -15.73 2.07 -10.18
C LEU A 107 -17.11 2.38 -9.58
N CYS A 108 -17.36 3.59 -9.08
CA CYS A 108 -18.68 4.00 -8.60
C CYS A 108 -19.70 4.09 -9.73
N SER A 109 -19.31 4.60 -10.90
CA SER A 109 -20.15 4.57 -12.11
C SER A 109 -20.49 3.14 -12.50
N LEU A 110 -19.51 2.22 -12.44
CA LEU A 110 -19.75 0.80 -12.68
C LEU A 110 -20.74 0.19 -11.66
N ALA A 111 -20.55 0.47 -10.37
CA ALA A 111 -21.47 0.01 -9.31
C ALA A 111 -22.90 0.54 -9.52
N TYR A 112 -23.04 1.80 -9.91
CA TYR A 112 -24.32 2.41 -10.23
C TYR A 112 -25.00 1.74 -11.42
N LEU A 113 -24.25 1.43 -12.50
CA LEU A 113 -24.80 0.71 -13.66
C LEU A 113 -25.23 -0.72 -13.30
N LEU A 114 -24.42 -1.44 -12.52
CA LEU A 114 -24.70 -2.81 -12.10
C LEU A 114 -25.95 -2.91 -11.21
N PHE A 115 -26.24 -1.88 -10.41
CA PHE A 115 -27.32 -1.90 -9.42
C PHE A 115 -28.32 -0.75 -9.54
N TYR A 116 -28.45 -0.19 -10.75
CA TYR A 116 -29.26 0.99 -11.07
C TYR A 116 -30.68 0.95 -10.50
N LYS A 117 -31.30 -0.25 -10.46
CA LYS A 117 -32.68 -0.43 -9.97
C LYS A 117 -32.80 -0.74 -8.48
N ASN A 118 -31.71 -1.13 -7.81
CA ASN A 118 -31.73 -1.72 -6.47
C ASN A 118 -30.93 -0.93 -5.42
N THR A 119 -30.29 0.18 -5.80
CA THR A 119 -29.38 0.90 -4.90
C THR A 119 -29.77 2.35 -4.71
N ASN A 120 -29.77 2.76 -3.44
CA ASN A 120 -29.98 4.14 -3.08
C ASN A 120 -28.68 4.94 -3.34
N LEU A 121 -28.78 6.02 -4.11
CA LEU A 121 -27.67 6.92 -4.42
C LEU A 121 -26.94 7.39 -3.15
N ILE A 122 -27.67 7.62 -2.05
CA ILE A 122 -27.10 8.03 -0.75
C ILE A 122 -26.15 6.95 -0.21
N LYS A 123 -26.49 5.67 -0.32
CA LYS A 123 -25.63 4.57 0.16
C LYS A 123 -24.35 4.45 -0.66
N ILE A 124 -24.44 4.65 -1.98
CA ILE A 124 -23.27 4.68 -2.87
C ILE A 124 -22.36 5.86 -2.49
N CYS A 125 -22.92 7.07 -2.41
CA CYS A 125 -22.15 8.29 -2.17
C CYS A 125 -21.58 8.40 -0.75
N CYS A 126 -22.32 7.98 0.28
CA CYS A 126 -21.91 8.18 1.68
C CYS A 126 -21.15 6.98 2.28
N ILE A 127 -21.26 5.78 1.72
CA ILE A 127 -20.64 4.57 2.28
C ILE A 127 -19.65 3.94 1.32
N GLN A 128 -20.06 3.60 0.09
CA GLN A 128 -19.15 2.95 -0.87
C GLN A 128 -18.06 3.89 -1.34
N PHE A 129 -18.42 5.11 -1.73
CA PHE A 129 -17.49 6.04 -2.35
C PHE A 129 -16.31 6.45 -1.44
N PRO A 130 -16.49 6.79 -0.15
CA PRO A 130 -15.35 7.07 0.74
C PRO A 130 -14.39 5.88 0.86
N ILE A 131 -14.94 4.66 0.91
CA ILE A 131 -14.15 3.44 1.06
C ILE A 131 -13.41 3.11 -0.24
N MET A 132 -14.06 3.37 -1.38
CA MET A 132 -13.44 3.28 -2.70
C MET A 132 -12.31 4.30 -2.85
N ILE A 133 -12.48 5.54 -2.40
CA ILE A 133 -11.41 6.55 -2.41
C ILE A 133 -10.20 6.05 -1.60
N ILE A 134 -10.41 5.60 -0.37
CA ILE A 134 -9.32 5.14 0.51
C ILE A 134 -8.58 3.96 -0.13
N THR A 135 -9.32 2.95 -0.58
CA THR A 135 -8.76 1.73 -1.15
C THR A 135 -8.08 1.96 -2.50
N CYS A 136 -8.69 2.75 -3.39
CA CYS A 136 -8.09 3.12 -4.68
C CYS A 136 -6.85 3.97 -4.49
N THR A 137 -6.88 4.95 -3.58
CA THR A 137 -5.70 5.78 -3.26
C THR A 137 -4.55 4.92 -2.76
N TRP A 138 -4.84 3.96 -1.87
CA TRP A 138 -3.82 3.05 -1.38
C TRP A 138 -3.24 2.15 -2.48
N TYR A 139 -4.10 1.56 -3.31
CA TYR A 139 -3.68 0.71 -4.42
C TYR A 139 -2.81 1.49 -5.42
N ILE A 140 -3.25 2.68 -5.84
CA ILE A 140 -2.48 3.53 -6.73
C ILE A 140 -1.13 3.91 -6.10
N ARG A 141 -1.11 4.25 -4.81
CA ARG A 141 0.14 4.54 -4.10
C ARG A 141 1.11 3.36 -4.23
N MET A 142 0.65 2.13 -4.04
CA MET A 142 1.49 0.94 -4.20
C MET A 142 1.96 0.71 -5.63
N ILE A 143 1.11 0.97 -6.63
CA ILE A 143 1.50 0.91 -8.04
C ILE A 143 2.57 1.95 -8.39
N LEU A 144 2.42 3.19 -7.90
CA LEU A 144 3.40 4.25 -8.09
C LEU A 144 4.75 3.90 -7.43
N ILE A 145 4.71 3.34 -6.22
CA ILE A 145 5.89 2.86 -5.50
C ILE A 145 6.56 1.69 -6.23
N LEU A 146 5.78 0.72 -6.73
CA LEU A 146 6.27 -0.41 -7.53
C LEU A 146 6.99 0.04 -8.80
N ASN A 147 6.35 0.92 -9.58
CA ASN A 147 6.88 1.40 -10.85
C ASN A 147 8.09 2.32 -10.67
N ASN A 148 8.15 3.06 -9.55
CA ASN A 148 9.29 3.91 -9.26
C ASN A 148 10.58 3.12 -8.98
N CYS A 149 10.46 1.98 -8.31
CA CYS A 149 11.60 1.20 -7.81
C CYS A 149 12.09 0.14 -8.81
N GLN A 150 11.84 0.35 -10.09
CA GLN A 150 12.40 -0.47 -11.14
C GLN A 150 13.89 -0.18 -11.31
N HIS A 151 14.68 -1.24 -11.50
CA HIS A 151 16.11 -1.08 -11.74
C HIS A 151 16.35 -0.39 -13.08
N ILE A 152 16.99 0.78 -13.05
CA ILE A 152 17.44 1.47 -14.26
C ILE A 152 18.94 1.19 -14.43
N PRO A 153 19.34 0.33 -15.39
CA PRO A 153 20.69 -0.22 -15.45
C PRO A 153 21.82 0.81 -15.65
N ASN A 154 21.48 2.04 -16.08
CA ASN A 154 22.45 3.10 -16.36
C ASN A 154 22.23 4.38 -15.53
N ALA A 155 21.36 4.33 -14.51
CA ALA A 155 21.06 5.53 -13.75
C ALA A 155 22.11 5.77 -12.66
N LYS A 156 22.68 6.98 -12.65
CA LYS A 156 23.67 7.39 -11.65
C LYS A 156 23.02 7.37 -10.27
N SER A 157 23.71 6.79 -9.28
CA SER A 157 23.25 6.87 -7.89
C SER A 157 23.13 8.32 -7.44
N VAL A 158 22.09 8.62 -6.67
CA VAL A 158 21.92 9.93 -6.06
C VAL A 158 22.69 9.92 -4.75
N HIS A 159 23.58 10.89 -4.59
CA HIS A 159 24.42 11.05 -3.40
C HIS A 159 23.91 12.26 -2.62
N ILE A 160 23.38 12.02 -1.43
CA ILE A 160 22.82 13.07 -0.58
C ILE A 160 23.70 13.19 0.67
N PRO A 161 24.37 14.33 0.90
CA PRO A 161 25.06 14.56 2.16
C PRO A 161 24.02 14.66 3.28
N ALA A 162 24.22 13.88 4.34
CA ALA A 162 23.33 13.81 5.48
C ALA A 162 24.12 13.85 6.78
N VAL A 163 23.64 14.65 7.73
CA VAL A 163 24.24 14.80 9.05
C VAL A 163 23.56 13.84 10.02
N VAL A 164 24.35 13.09 10.79
CA VAL A 164 23.83 12.26 11.88
C VAL A 164 23.36 13.19 13.00
N ILE A 165 22.05 13.25 13.25
CA ILE A 165 21.48 14.11 14.29
C ILE A 165 21.24 13.36 15.60
N GLN A 166 21.06 12.04 15.53
CA GLN A 166 20.87 11.23 16.71
C GLN A 166 21.35 9.80 16.45
N LYS A 167 22.07 9.24 17.43
CA LYS A 167 22.45 7.83 17.46
C LYS A 167 21.52 7.08 18.41
N CYS A 168 20.60 6.29 17.87
CA CYS A 168 19.70 5.49 18.71
C CYS A 168 20.50 4.37 19.41
N PRO A 169 20.20 4.05 20.68
CA PRO A 169 20.81 2.91 21.36
C PRO A 169 20.56 1.63 20.55
N ALA A 170 21.63 0.85 20.31
CA ALA A 170 21.49 -0.42 19.62
C ALA A 170 20.60 -1.36 20.45
N CYS A 171 19.62 -1.98 19.80
CA CYS A 171 18.72 -2.93 20.44
C CYS A 171 18.63 -4.18 19.56
N CYS A 172 19.08 -5.32 20.08
CA CYS A 172 19.20 -6.58 19.34
C CYS A 172 20.04 -6.36 18.06
N ASP A 173 19.48 -6.70 16.88
CA ASP A 173 20.14 -6.57 15.58
C ASP A 173 19.82 -5.24 14.86
N ILE A 174 19.25 -4.26 15.57
CA ILE A 174 18.82 -2.97 15.00
C ILE A 174 19.82 -1.88 15.41
N HIS A 175 20.46 -1.27 14.41
CA HIS A 175 21.49 -0.26 14.57
C HIS A 175 21.05 1.02 13.87
N GLU A 176 20.22 1.80 14.54
CA GLU A 176 19.48 2.91 13.92
C GLU A 176 20.21 4.26 14.08
N LEU A 177 20.32 5.00 12.98
CA LEU A 177 20.82 6.38 12.95
C LEU A 177 19.74 7.30 12.37
N TRP A 178 19.55 8.46 13.01
CA TRP A 178 18.73 9.52 12.49
C TRP A 178 19.59 10.50 11.70
N PHE A 179 19.14 10.80 10.49
CA PHE A 179 19.82 11.66 9.55
C PHE A 179 19.00 12.92 9.29
N SER A 180 19.68 14.06 9.21
CA SER A 180 19.16 15.29 8.61
C SER A 180 19.82 15.52 7.26
N PHE A 181 19.06 15.83 6.23
CA PHE A 181 19.61 16.16 4.92
C PHE A 181 18.77 17.24 4.22
N HIS A 182 19.43 18.01 3.35
CA HIS A 182 18.79 19.07 2.59
C HIS A 182 18.41 18.56 1.20
N LEU A 183 17.13 18.66 0.85
CA LEU A 183 16.62 18.28 -0.47
C LEU A 183 15.46 19.20 -0.87
N ASP A 184 15.48 19.69 -2.12
CA ASP A 184 14.48 20.58 -2.69
C ASP A 184 14.21 21.84 -1.83
N GLY A 185 15.27 22.44 -1.27
CA GLY A 185 15.17 23.67 -0.48
C GLY A 185 14.62 23.48 0.94
N LYS A 186 14.49 22.23 1.42
CA LYS A 186 13.97 21.91 2.75
C LYS A 186 14.86 20.89 3.46
N ASP A 187 14.90 21.01 4.78
CA ASP A 187 15.54 20.02 5.65
C ASP A 187 14.57 18.88 5.95
N HIS A 188 15.08 17.66 5.86
CA HIS A 188 14.31 16.45 6.06
C HIS A 188 15.01 15.54 7.06
N HIS A 189 14.20 14.81 7.82
CA HIS A 189 14.69 13.85 8.79
C HIS A 189 14.26 12.44 8.41
N VAL A 190 15.19 11.50 8.51
CA VAL A 190 14.92 10.09 8.25
C VAL A 190 15.67 9.23 9.23
N SER A 191 14.99 8.19 9.69
CA SER A 191 15.62 7.13 10.48
C SER A 191 15.95 5.94 9.59
N MET A 192 17.18 5.43 9.69
CA MET A 192 17.64 4.29 8.92
C MET A 192 18.36 3.27 9.81
N ASP A 193 18.01 1.99 9.65
CA ASP A 193 18.76 0.86 10.20
C ASP A 193 20.02 0.66 9.34
N VAL A 194 21.19 0.91 9.92
CA VAL A 194 22.48 0.90 9.22
C VAL A 194 23.32 -0.34 9.60
N ASN A 195 24.47 -0.49 8.96
CA ASN A 195 25.41 -1.54 9.35
C ASN A 195 25.96 -1.29 10.78
N PRO A 196 26.13 -2.32 11.62
CA PRO A 196 26.68 -2.18 12.97
C PRO A 196 28.00 -1.42 13.02
N ARG A 197 28.92 -1.67 12.07
CA ARG A 197 30.23 -0.99 12.01
C ARG A 197 30.09 0.50 11.69
N LEU A 198 29.12 0.88 10.86
CA LEU A 198 28.85 2.28 10.57
C LEU A 198 28.24 2.95 11.81
N HIS A 199 27.27 2.30 12.46
CA HIS A 199 26.68 2.80 13.70
C HIS A 199 27.73 3.03 14.78
N GLU A 200 28.61 2.05 15.04
CA GLU A 200 29.69 2.17 16.02
C GLU A 200 30.62 3.36 15.77
N ARG A 201 31.04 3.57 14.51
CA ARG A 201 32.00 4.61 14.12
C ARG A 201 31.40 6.00 14.07
N SER A 202 30.13 6.12 13.72
CA SER A 202 29.46 7.40 13.59
C SER A 202 29.15 8.05 14.94
N LYS A 203 29.26 9.37 14.94
CA LYS A 203 28.88 10.27 16.04
C LYS A 203 27.86 11.29 15.54
N GLU A 204 27.11 11.84 16.48
CA GLU A 204 26.23 12.97 16.20
C GLU A 204 27.06 14.16 15.69
N GLY A 205 26.59 14.81 14.64
CA GLY A 205 27.31 15.84 13.90
C GLY A 205 28.13 15.31 12.71
N ASP A 206 28.38 14.00 12.60
CA ASP A 206 29.11 13.46 11.45
C ASP A 206 28.30 13.63 10.16
N THR A 207 28.99 13.99 9.08
CA THR A 207 28.39 14.03 7.74
C THR A 207 28.69 12.72 7.00
N LEU A 208 27.63 12.02 6.60
CA LEU A 208 27.69 10.80 5.80
C LEU A 208 27.05 11.02 4.44
N ILE A 209 27.50 10.27 3.43
CA ILE A 209 26.90 10.32 2.09
C ILE A 209 25.86 9.19 2.00
N LEU A 210 24.58 9.56 1.92
CA LEU A 210 23.51 8.63 1.62
C LEU A 210 23.51 8.35 0.12
N GLN A 211 23.90 7.13 -0.25
CA GLN A 211 23.80 6.65 -1.62
C GLN A 211 22.43 5.98 -1.82
N VAL A 212 21.60 6.57 -2.67
CA VAL A 212 20.25 6.08 -2.96
C VAL A 212 20.08 5.83 -4.45
N HIS A 213 19.15 4.94 -4.77
CA HIS A 213 18.82 4.62 -6.16
C HIS A 213 17.94 5.72 -6.76
N PRO A 214 18.20 6.12 -8.01
CA PRO A 214 17.27 6.95 -8.74
C PRO A 214 15.99 6.16 -9.02
N GLY A 215 14.84 6.77 -8.77
CA GLY A 215 13.54 6.19 -9.14
C GLY A 215 13.11 6.64 -10.52
N THR A 216 12.28 5.84 -11.20
CA THR A 216 11.71 6.15 -12.52
C THR A 216 10.97 7.48 -12.55
N TYR A 217 10.32 7.85 -11.45
CA TYR A 217 9.60 9.13 -11.32
C TYR A 217 10.46 10.24 -10.71
N GLY A 218 11.79 10.05 -10.65
CA GLY A 218 12.72 10.96 -9.98
C GLY A 218 12.69 10.87 -8.45
N TRP A 219 11.95 9.90 -7.88
CA TRP A 219 11.80 9.71 -6.45
C TRP A 219 12.89 8.78 -5.90
N PRO A 220 13.86 9.28 -5.11
CA PRO A 220 14.95 8.44 -4.63
C PRO A 220 14.47 7.37 -3.65
N TRP A 221 15.06 6.19 -3.74
CA TRP A 221 14.71 5.05 -2.88
C TRP A 221 15.95 4.27 -2.44
N TYR A 222 15.85 3.56 -1.32
CA TYR A 222 16.92 2.73 -0.78
C TYR A 222 16.38 1.39 -0.29
N HIS A 223 17.24 0.36 -0.24
CA HIS A 223 16.86 -0.95 0.28
C HIS A 223 16.66 -0.90 1.80
N LYS A 224 15.59 -1.53 2.30
CA LYS A 224 15.30 -1.62 3.74
C LYS A 224 16.41 -2.37 4.51
N ASP A 225 17.08 -3.31 3.84
CA ASP A 225 18.19 -4.13 4.39
C ASP A 225 19.59 -3.56 4.10
N ILE A 226 19.76 -2.23 4.07
CA ILE A 226 21.07 -1.62 3.78
C ILE A 226 22.17 -2.07 4.77
N LYS A 227 21.79 -2.51 5.98
CA LYS A 227 22.70 -3.10 6.98
C LYS A 227 23.55 -4.26 6.48
N ARG A 228 23.07 -5.04 5.49
CA ARG A 228 23.79 -6.22 4.96
C ARG A 228 24.80 -5.89 3.87
N ARG A 229 24.76 -4.68 3.30
CA ARG A 229 25.66 -4.29 2.21
C ARG A 229 26.66 -3.26 2.72
N TYR A 230 27.76 -3.77 3.27
CA TYR A 230 29.00 -3.00 3.35
C TYR A 230 30.14 -3.85 2.77
N LYS A 231 30.82 -3.29 1.78
CA LYS A 231 32.26 -3.46 1.59
C LYS A 231 32.91 -2.23 2.17
#